data_AF-A0AAP2DQ22-F1
#
_entry.id   AF-A0AAP2DQ22-F1
#
_cell.length_a   1.000
_cell.length_b   1.000
_cell.length_c   1.000
_cell.angle_alpha   90.00
_cell.angle_beta   90.00
_cell.angle_gamma   90.00
#
_symmetry.space_group_name_H-M   'P 1'
#
loop_
_entity.id
_entity.type
_entity.pdbx_description
1 polymer ?
#
loop_
_entity_poly.entity_id
_entity_poly.type
_entity_poly.pdbx_seq_one_letter_code
_entity_poly.pdbx_strand_id
1 'polypeptide(L)'
;MDSIVQFAGFAGADLEIFTSSKTLASLNQLYADKPRQISYSQLENRTDLFSLKEKIQKDDLLLVVQARRHTVSYASTMDKIPGLLSRSFSPTSIIILYPSLSGNFQ
;
A
#
# COMPACT_ATOMS: atom_id res chain seq x y z
N MET A 1 9.41 1.04 4.77
CA MET A 1 9.31 1.25 3.30
C MET A 1 10.53 0.68 2.58
N ASP A 2 11.75 0.85 3.08
CA ASP A 2 12.95 0.31 2.41
C ASP A 2 12.90 -1.20 2.16
N SER A 3 12.38 -2.00 3.09
CA SER A 3 12.21 -3.44 2.89
C SER A 3 11.23 -3.79 1.76
N ILE A 4 10.18 -2.98 1.56
CA ILE A 4 9.22 -3.18 0.46
C ILE A 4 9.87 -2.84 -0.88
N VAL A 5 10.64 -1.75 -0.93
CA VAL A 5 11.39 -1.35 -2.13
C VAL A 5 12.44 -2.39 -2.49
N GLN A 6 13.18 -2.92 -1.50
CA GLN A 6 14.15 -3.99 -1.70
C GLN A 6 13.48 -5.28 -2.19
N PHE A 7 12.33 -5.66 -1.59
CA PHE A 7 11.57 -6.82 -2.02
C PHE A 7 11.13 -6.70 -3.49
N ALA A 8 10.59 -5.55 -3.90
CA ALA A 8 10.22 -5.30 -5.29
C ALA A 8 11.42 -5.45 -6.24
N GLY A 9 12.58 -4.88 -5.86
CA GLY A 9 13.82 -5.03 -6.61
C GLY A 9 14.30 -6.49 -6.72
N PHE A 10 14.21 -7.27 -5.64
CA PHE A 10 14.56 -8.71 -5.68
C PHE A 10 13.57 -9.54 -6.49
N ALA A 11 12.29 -9.19 -6.47
CA ALA A 11 11.26 -9.84 -7.28
C ALA A 11 11.34 -9.46 -8.77
N GLY A 12 12.15 -8.45 -9.13
CA GLY A 12 12.19 -7.91 -10.48
C GLY A 12 10.88 -7.24 -10.91
N ALA A 13 10.11 -6.74 -9.94
CA ALA A 13 8.78 -6.17 -10.16
C ALA A 13 8.82 -4.64 -10.08
N ASP A 14 8.01 -3.99 -10.91
CA ASP A 14 7.75 -2.56 -10.79
C ASP A 14 6.88 -2.28 -9.56
N LEU A 15 7.16 -1.20 -8.83
CA LEU A 15 6.45 -0.84 -7.61
C LEU A 15 5.54 0.37 -7.85
N GLU A 16 4.22 0.17 -7.86
CA GLU A 16 3.23 1.25 -7.86
C GLU A 16 2.62 1.43 -6.46
N ILE A 17 2.78 2.62 -5.88
CA ILE A 17 2.27 2.96 -4.55
C ILE A 17 1.01 3.81 -4.67
N PHE A 18 -0.08 3.30 -4.08
CA PHE A 18 -1.37 3.99 -3.99
C PHE A 18 -1.55 4.63 -2.61
N THR A 19 -1.65 5.96 -2.55
CA THR A 19 -1.74 6.66 -1.26
C THR A 19 -2.42 8.04 -1.36
N SER A 20 -2.78 8.64 -0.22
CA SER A 20 -3.29 10.02 -0.18
C SER A 20 -2.25 11.04 -0.66
N SER A 21 -2.69 12.21 -1.16
CA SER A 21 -1.77 13.27 -1.63
C SER A 21 -0.79 13.72 -0.56
N LYS A 22 -1.23 13.76 0.72
CA LYS A 22 -0.37 14.15 1.84
C LYS A 22 0.80 13.18 2.02
N THR A 23 0.51 11.89 2.04
CA THR A 23 1.55 10.85 2.18
C THR A 23 2.42 10.78 0.93
N LEU A 24 1.85 11.00 -0.26
CA LEU A 24 2.59 11.08 -1.52
C LEU A 24 3.66 12.18 -1.47
N ALA A 25 3.28 13.39 -1.03
CA ALA A 25 4.24 14.48 -0.87
C ALA A 25 5.41 14.11 0.06
N SER A 26 5.11 13.44 1.19
CA SER A 26 6.14 12.95 2.12
C SER A 26 7.03 11.86 1.51
N LEU A 27 6.46 10.92 0.74
CA LEU A 27 7.23 9.86 0.07
C LEU A 27 8.14 10.43 -1.01
N ASN A 28 7.64 11.36 -1.82
CA ASN A 28 8.46 12.03 -2.84
C ASN A 28 9.64 12.78 -2.23
N GLN A 29 9.44 13.41 -1.07
CA GLN A 29 10.54 14.07 -0.35
C GLN A 29 11.54 13.06 0.23
N LEU A 30 11.09 11.94 0.77
CA LEU A 30 11.95 10.92 1.40
C LEU A 30 12.75 10.10 0.37
N TYR A 31 12.18 9.90 -0.81
CA TYR A 31 12.71 9.04 -1.86
C TYR A 31 13.15 9.80 -3.12
N ALA A 32 13.33 11.12 -3.03
CA ALA A 32 13.75 11.97 -4.15
C ALA A 32 15.04 11.48 -4.82
N ASP A 33 15.97 10.93 -4.04
CA ASP A 33 17.30 10.48 -4.50
C ASP A 33 17.36 8.98 -4.87
N LYS A 34 16.26 8.22 -4.74
CA LYS A 34 16.23 6.78 -5.01
C LYS A 34 15.82 6.48 -6.47
N PRO A 35 16.28 5.35 -7.05
CA PRO A 35 16.04 5.04 -8.46
C PRO A 35 14.55 4.99 -8.83
N ARG A 36 14.24 5.44 -10.06
CA ARG A 36 12.92 5.70 -10.66
C ARG A 36 11.95 4.51 -10.79
N GLN A 37 12.20 3.39 -10.12
CA GLN A 37 11.35 2.17 -10.21
C GLN A 37 10.10 2.22 -9.33
N ILE A 38 9.85 3.36 -8.67
CA ILE A 38 8.67 3.57 -7.83
C ILE A 38 7.78 4.61 -8.52
N SER A 39 6.60 4.18 -8.94
CA SER A 39 5.54 5.07 -9.38
C SER A 39 4.56 5.31 -8.24
N TYR A 40 3.90 6.46 -8.28
CA TYR A 40 2.96 6.85 -7.24
C TYR A 40 1.64 7.29 -7.85
N SER A 41 0.57 6.77 -7.29
CA SER A 41 -0.80 7.04 -7.69
C SER A 41 -1.61 7.48 -6.48
N GLN A 42 -2.50 8.45 -6.69
CA GLN A 42 -3.36 8.94 -5.63
C GLN A 42 -4.51 7.96 -5.38
N LEU A 43 -4.81 7.73 -4.10
CA LEU A 43 -5.93 6.91 -3.64
C LEU A 43 -6.66 7.68 -2.54
N GLU A 44 -7.72 8.42 -2.90
CA GLU A 44 -8.49 9.22 -1.94
C GLU A 44 -9.80 8.56 -1.57
N ASN A 45 -10.42 7.86 -2.53
CA ASN A 45 -11.77 7.38 -2.40
C ASN A 45 -11.89 5.88 -2.60
N ARG A 46 -12.96 5.31 -2.03
CA ARG A 46 -13.33 3.90 -2.27
C ARG A 46 -13.57 3.59 -3.75
N THR A 47 -13.98 4.58 -4.54
CA THR A 47 -14.14 4.48 -5.99
C THR A 47 -12.81 4.17 -6.68
N ASP A 48 -11.70 4.69 -6.16
CA ASP A 48 -10.37 4.51 -6.73
C ASP A 48 -9.87 3.05 -6.58
N LEU A 49 -10.37 2.33 -5.57
CA LEU A 49 -10.12 0.89 -5.41
C LEU A 49 -10.76 0.06 -6.53
N PHE A 50 -11.86 0.51 -7.13
CA PHE A 50 -12.45 -0.17 -8.28
C PHE A 50 -11.64 0.11 -9.54
N SER A 51 -11.18 1.34 -9.73
CA SER A 51 -10.25 1.69 -10.81
C SER A 51 -8.94 0.92 -10.71
N LEU A 52 -8.48 0.63 -9.48
CA LEU A 52 -7.32 -0.23 -9.23
C LEU A 52 -7.52 -1.65 -9.77
N LYS A 53 -8.74 -2.20 -9.64
CA LYS A 53 -9.06 -3.55 -10.11
C LYS A 53 -8.87 -3.72 -11.61
N GLU A 54 -9.12 -2.68 -12.40
CA GLU A 54 -8.91 -2.72 -13.85
C GLU A 54 -7.43 -2.70 -14.24
N LYS A 55 -6.57 -2.17 -13.37
CA LYS A 55 -5.12 -2.09 -13.59
C LYS A 55 -4.36 -3.33 -13.14
N ILE A 56 -4.89 -4.04 -12.13
CA ILE A 56 -4.24 -5.20 -11.53
C ILE A 56 -4.43 -6.43 -12.41
N GLN A 57 -3.32 -7.03 -12.81
CA GLN A 57 -3.27 -8.30 -13.52
C GLN A 57 -3.20 -9.48 -12.55
N LYS A 58 -3.37 -10.69 -13.09
CA LYS A 58 -3.37 -11.93 -12.29
C LYS A 58 -2.03 -12.19 -11.61
N ASP A 59 -0.94 -11.82 -12.27
CA ASP A 59 0.42 -12.08 -11.80
C ASP A 59 0.96 -10.95 -10.90
N ASP A 60 0.13 -9.96 -10.60
CA ASP A 60 0.48 -8.86 -9.70
C ASP A 60 0.30 -9.27 -8.22
N LEU A 61 1.10 -8.63 -7.37
CA LEU A 61 0.99 -8.73 -5.92
C LEU A 61 0.39 -7.44 -5.34
N LEU A 62 -0.81 -7.55 -4.76
CA LEU A 62 -1.43 -6.44 -4.04
C LEU A 62 -1.00 -6.45 -2.57
N LEU A 63 -0.16 -5.49 -2.18
CA LEU A 63 0.29 -5.30 -0.81
C LEU A 63 -0.44 -4.12 -0.16
N VAL A 64 -1.15 -4.40 0.94
CA VAL A 64 -1.97 -3.40 1.65
C VAL A 64 -1.43 -3.20 3.06
N VAL A 65 -0.96 -2.00 3.36
CA VAL A 65 -0.41 -1.63 4.68
C VAL A 65 -1.46 -0.88 5.48
N GLN A 66 -1.83 -1.37 6.66
CA GLN A 66 -2.84 -0.74 7.51
C GLN A 66 -2.46 -0.69 8.98
N ALA A 67 -2.92 0.35 9.65
CA ALA A 67 -2.78 0.50 11.09
C ALA A 67 -3.51 -0.62 11.84
N ARG A 68 -2.91 -1.08 12.95
CA ARG A 68 -3.56 -2.00 13.89
C ARG A 68 -4.69 -1.29 14.63
N ARG A 69 -5.72 -2.04 15.01
CA ARG A 69 -6.75 -1.54 15.95
C ARG A 69 -6.08 -0.92 17.18
N HIS A 70 -6.65 0.18 17.67
CA HIS A 70 -6.16 0.93 18.83
C HIS A 70 -4.82 1.67 18.63
N THR A 71 -4.37 1.89 17.40
CA THR A 71 -3.25 2.81 17.10
C THR A 71 -3.77 4.17 16.62
N VAL A 72 -2.94 5.22 16.74
CA VAL A 72 -3.33 6.60 16.39
C VAL A 72 -3.78 6.75 14.93
N SER A 73 -3.19 5.96 14.03
CA SER A 73 -3.49 6.01 12.60
C SER A 73 -4.65 5.07 12.19
N TYR A 74 -5.30 4.42 13.15
CA TYR A 74 -6.41 3.50 12.87
C TYR A 74 -7.70 4.25 12.51
N ALA A 75 -8.39 3.77 11.48
CA ALA A 75 -9.75 4.17 11.15
C ALA A 75 -10.68 2.95 11.11
N SER A 76 -11.91 3.08 11.62
CA SER A 76 -12.89 1.98 11.66
C SER A 76 -13.24 1.40 10.28
N THR A 77 -13.02 2.17 9.21
CA THR A 77 -13.19 1.73 7.83
C THR A 77 -12.17 0.67 7.41
N MET A 78 -11.00 0.60 8.06
CA MET A 78 -9.93 -0.38 7.79
C MET A 78 -10.39 -1.83 8.04
N ASP A 79 -11.25 -2.05 9.05
CA ASP A 79 -11.80 -3.38 9.35
C ASP A 79 -12.57 -4.00 8.17
N LYS A 80 -13.12 -3.16 7.28
CA LYS A 80 -13.89 -3.60 6.12
C LYS A 80 -13.00 -3.92 4.91
N ILE A 81 -11.74 -3.50 4.91
CA ILE A 81 -10.86 -3.64 3.75
C ILE A 81 -10.53 -5.11 3.45
N PRO A 82 -10.16 -5.98 4.41
CA PRO A 82 -9.85 -7.37 4.10
C PRO A 82 -10.98 -8.09 3.36
N GLY A 83 -12.23 -7.91 3.84
CA GLY A 83 -13.40 -8.50 3.18
C GLY A 83 -13.73 -7.87 1.84
N LEU A 84 -13.43 -6.59 1.63
CA LEU A 84 -13.56 -5.94 0.32
C LEU A 84 -12.54 -6.51 -0.67
N LEU A 85 -11.28 -6.66 -0.24
CA LEU A 85 -10.20 -7.19 -1.06
C LEU A 85 -10.47 -8.63 -1.49
N SER A 86 -10.91 -9.49 -0.57
CA SER A 86 -11.20 -10.89 -0.87
C SER A 86 -12.32 -11.05 -1.90
N ARG A 87 -13.33 -10.15 -1.88
CA ARG A 87 -14.44 -10.17 -2.86
C ARG A 87 -14.08 -9.53 -4.19
N SER A 88 -13.33 -8.43 -4.16
CA SER A 88 -13.07 -7.63 -5.36
C SER A 88 -11.88 -8.15 -6.17
N PHE A 89 -10.89 -8.79 -5.55
CA PHE A 89 -9.60 -9.17 -6.16
C PHE A 89 -9.31 -10.68 -6.06
N SER A 90 -10.34 -11.52 -6.10
CA SER A 90 -10.23 -12.97 -5.85
C SER A 90 -9.15 -13.75 -6.64
N PRO A 91 -8.75 -13.40 -7.88
CA PRO A 91 -7.66 -14.11 -8.57
C PRO A 91 -6.25 -13.56 -8.28
N THR A 92 -6.13 -12.41 -7.61
CA THR A 92 -4.86 -11.71 -7.37
C THR A 92 -4.23 -12.19 -6.06
N SER A 93 -2.90 -12.25 -6.00
CA SER A 93 -2.18 -12.49 -4.75
C SER A 93 -2.26 -11.25 -3.85
N ILE A 94 -2.70 -11.41 -2.60
CA ILE A 94 -2.90 -10.29 -1.67
C ILE A 94 -2.14 -10.54 -0.37
N ILE A 95 -1.38 -9.54 0.08
CA ILE A 95 -0.77 -9.50 1.41
C ILE A 95 -1.29 -8.28 2.17
N ILE A 96 -1.77 -8.48 3.39
CA ILE A 96 -2.18 -7.39 4.28
C ILE A 96 -1.17 -7.30 5.42
N LEU A 97 -0.46 -6.18 5.50
CA LEU A 97 0.55 -5.91 6.52
C LEU A 97 0.01 -4.96 7.58
N TYR A 98 0.17 -5.37 8.84
CA TYR A 98 -0.16 -4.56 10.01
C TYR A 98 1.12 -4.19 10.77
N PRO A 99 1.80 -3.09 10.39
CA PRO A 99 3.02 -2.66 11.07
C PRO A 99 2.80 -2.52 12.58
N SER A 100 3.74 -3.03 13.36
CA SER A 100 3.82 -2.70 14.78
C SER A 100 4.35 -1.28 14.91
N LEU A 101 3.64 -0.44 15.65
CA LEU A 101 4.16 0.84 16.08
C LEU A 101 5.14 0.57 17.24
N SER A 102 6.32 0.02 16.95
CA SER A 102 7.41 -0.05 17.91
C SER A 102 8.05 1.33 17.98
N GLY A 103 7.30 2.30 18.52
CA GLY A 103 7.84 3.58 18.94
C GLY A 103 8.39 3.39 20.35
N ASN A 104 9.71 3.27 20.48
CA ASN A 104 10.37 3.66 21.71
C ASN A 104 10.25 5.18 21.81
N PHE A 105 9.16 5.66 22.40
CA PHE A 105 9.09 6.99 22.96
C PHE A 105 9.74 6.90 24.35
N GLN A 106 11.07 6.96 24.40
CA GLN A 106 11.82 7.25 25.62
C GLN A 106 12.45 8.63 25.47
#